data_AF-A0A0C4WMK2-F1
#
_entry.id   AF-A0A0C4WMK2-F1
#
_cell.length_a   1.000
_cell.length_b   1.000
_cell.length_c   1.000
_cell.angle_alpha   90.00
_cell.angle_beta   90.00
_cell.angle_gamma   90.00
#
_symmetry.space_group_name_H-M   'P 1'
#
loop_
_entity.id
_entity.type
_entity.pdbx_description
1 polymer ?
#
loop_
_entity_poly.entity_id
_entity_poly.type
_entity_poly.pdbx_seq_one_letter_code
_entity_poly.pdbx_strand_id
1 'polypeptide(L)'
;MPPGLSAPWRRPACRIAVLLLSAALLAGCSFGLVYGQLHRLLPWYIDDYVSLDRDQRTLLDVRLAERLAWHCRTQLVPYAALLRGLEGDLRSGAVTPARLEAHLGQAEILLRDLLTAILPDARLLLARLDDEQLAELAEAFRRRNRELREEFLAGTPAEREAEQIARMEKRLRRWFGRLSEEQRALVARWSEALQPATAEWLANRERWQARLLAALAQRRDAARFEAGLRPLLLEPEAAWSAGYRARLAHNREQTLILLAALFDTATPRQRAHLFAELEAWARQFEQLACTPSPLLTAGQG
;
A
#
# COMPACT_ATOMS: atom_id res chain seq x y z
N MET A 1 -1.84 0.65 4.67
CA MET A 1 -0.62 0.67 3.82
C MET A 1 0.63 0.49 4.69
N PRO A 2 1.28 -0.68 4.69
CA PRO A 2 2.53 -0.87 5.42
C PRO A 2 3.70 -0.17 4.70
N PRO A 3 4.62 0.51 5.41
CA PRO A 3 5.87 1.01 4.85
C PRO A 3 6.95 -0.07 4.93
N GLY A 4 8.03 0.09 4.16
CA GLY A 4 9.32 -0.51 4.51
C GLY A 4 9.93 -1.42 3.44
N LEU A 5 10.59 -0.80 2.47
CA LEU A 5 11.75 -1.39 1.81
C LEU A 5 12.91 -0.39 1.99
N SER A 6 13.87 -0.75 2.82
CA SER A 6 15.21 -0.17 2.75
C SER A 6 16.22 -1.24 3.12
N ALA A 7 16.97 -1.70 2.12
CA ALA A 7 18.22 -2.42 2.30
C ALA A 7 19.40 -1.42 2.34
N PRO A 8 20.49 -1.70 3.07
CA PRO A 8 21.61 -0.77 3.26
C PRO A 8 22.76 -1.03 2.28
N TRP A 9 23.26 0.01 1.59
CA TRP A 9 24.56 -0.02 0.91
C TRP A 9 25.33 1.30 1.14
N ARG A 10 26.50 1.21 1.80
CA ARG A 10 27.57 2.23 1.95
C ARG A 10 28.59 1.99 0.80
N ARG A 11 29.33 2.91 0.15
CA ARG A 11 29.57 4.37 0.26
C ARG A 11 30.45 4.84 -0.97
N PRO A 12 30.84 6.12 -1.13
CA PRO A 12 30.22 7.12 -2.02
C PRO A 12 31.28 7.86 -2.89
N ALA A 13 31.01 8.64 -3.93
CA ALA A 13 30.66 10.07 -3.80
C ALA A 13 30.49 10.70 -5.20
N CYS A 14 31.29 10.30 -6.21
CA CYS A 14 31.14 10.80 -7.57
C CYS A 14 29.94 10.17 -8.32
N ARG A 15 29.67 8.89 -8.07
CA ARG A 15 28.44 8.21 -8.56
C ARG A 15 27.18 8.69 -7.85
N ILE A 16 27.31 9.13 -6.60
CA ILE A 16 26.20 9.65 -5.81
C ILE A 16 25.75 11.02 -6.30
N ALA A 17 26.66 11.89 -6.73
CA ALA A 17 26.26 13.18 -7.31
C ALA A 17 25.45 13.01 -8.60
N VAL A 18 25.87 12.10 -9.50
CA VAL A 18 25.14 11.79 -10.74
C VAL A 18 23.84 11.03 -10.44
N LEU A 19 23.83 10.06 -9.53
CA LEU A 19 22.61 9.35 -9.11
C LEU A 19 21.62 10.25 -8.37
N LEU A 20 22.08 11.19 -7.55
CA LEU A 20 21.21 12.16 -6.86
C LEU A 20 20.65 13.20 -7.83
N LEU A 21 21.42 13.62 -8.84
CA LEU A 21 20.94 14.50 -9.91
C LEU A 21 19.91 13.77 -10.80
N SER A 22 20.16 12.52 -11.17
CA SER A 22 19.20 11.66 -11.88
C SER A 22 17.96 11.35 -11.03
N ALA A 23 18.12 11.10 -9.72
CA ALA A 23 17.00 10.85 -8.81
C ALA A 23 16.17 12.12 -8.55
N ALA A 24 16.80 13.31 -8.54
CA ALA A 24 16.11 14.58 -8.47
C ALA A 24 15.29 14.86 -9.76
N LEU A 25 15.77 14.42 -10.92
CA LEU A 25 15.04 14.48 -12.19
C LEU A 25 13.95 13.40 -12.32
N LEU A 26 14.03 12.29 -11.56
CA LEU A 26 13.09 11.16 -11.60
C LEU A 26 12.00 11.19 -10.51
N ALA A 27 12.04 12.13 -9.57
CA ALA A 27 11.14 12.16 -8.40
C ALA A 27 9.65 12.38 -8.73
N GLY A 28 9.32 12.67 -9.99
CA GLY A 28 7.95 12.69 -10.54
C GLY A 28 7.73 11.75 -11.74
N CYS A 29 8.75 11.01 -12.19
CA CYS A 29 8.67 10.10 -13.35
C CYS A 29 8.85 8.62 -12.97
N SER A 30 9.12 8.29 -11.70
CA SER A 30 9.38 6.91 -11.30
C SER A 30 8.14 6.02 -11.30
N PHE A 31 6.94 6.58 -11.02
CA PHE A 31 5.74 5.75 -10.95
C PHE A 31 5.35 5.17 -12.30
N GLY A 32 5.40 5.98 -13.38
CA GLY A 32 5.12 5.46 -14.72
C GLY A 32 6.14 4.43 -15.19
N LEU A 33 7.42 4.62 -14.84
CA LEU A 33 8.47 3.65 -15.09
C LEU A 33 8.23 2.35 -14.29
N VAL A 34 7.96 2.44 -12.99
CA VAL A 34 7.68 1.26 -12.15
C VAL A 34 6.44 0.54 -12.64
N TYR A 35 5.36 1.28 -12.95
CA TYR A 35 4.10 0.74 -13.45
C TYR A 35 4.28 -0.02 -14.77
N GLY A 36 4.97 0.58 -15.74
CA GLY A 36 5.30 -0.09 -17.01
C GLY A 36 6.25 -1.28 -16.86
N GLN A 37 7.04 -1.32 -15.79
CA GLN A 37 7.99 -2.40 -15.49
C GLN A 37 7.44 -3.43 -14.49
N LEU A 38 6.16 -3.36 -14.09
CA LEU A 38 5.59 -4.30 -13.11
C LEU A 38 5.71 -5.76 -13.55
N HIS A 39 5.65 -6.04 -14.85
CA HIS A 39 5.90 -7.37 -15.41
C HIS A 39 7.29 -7.94 -15.09
N ARG A 40 8.31 -7.10 -14.89
CA ARG A 40 9.65 -7.54 -14.50
C ARG A 40 9.86 -7.51 -13.00
N LEU A 41 9.29 -6.53 -12.33
CA LEU A 41 9.49 -6.30 -10.90
C LEU A 41 8.67 -7.27 -10.04
N LEU A 42 7.45 -7.62 -10.46
CA LEU A 42 6.57 -8.47 -9.67
C LEU A 42 7.10 -9.92 -9.54
N PRO A 43 7.60 -10.58 -10.60
CA PRO A 43 8.22 -11.90 -10.45
C PRO A 43 9.40 -11.89 -9.48
N TRP A 44 10.28 -10.89 -9.56
CA TRP A 44 11.41 -10.74 -8.61
C TRP A 44 10.93 -10.58 -7.16
N TYR A 45 9.85 -9.82 -6.95
CA TYR A 45 9.25 -9.69 -5.62
C TYR A 45 8.61 -10.99 -5.13
N ILE A 46 7.99 -11.78 -6.01
CA ILE A 46 7.40 -13.08 -5.66
C ILE A 46 8.49 -14.10 -5.34
N ASP A 47 9.63 -14.06 -6.02
CA ASP A 47 10.77 -14.94 -5.80
C ASP A 47 11.36 -14.83 -4.37
N ASP A 48 11.15 -13.71 -3.68
CA ASP A 48 11.51 -13.59 -2.25
C ASP A 48 10.66 -14.52 -1.34
N TYR A 49 9.52 -14.99 -1.84
CA TYR A 49 8.58 -15.86 -1.13
C TYR A 49 8.52 -17.28 -1.69
N VAL A 50 8.51 -17.42 -3.01
CA VAL A 50 8.35 -18.71 -3.68
C VAL A 50 9.01 -18.68 -5.05
N SER A 51 9.82 -19.69 -5.34
CA SER A 51 10.57 -19.86 -6.57
C SER A 51 9.67 -20.40 -7.67
N LEU A 52 9.23 -19.54 -8.58
CA LEU A 52 8.36 -19.96 -9.70
C LEU A 52 9.14 -20.66 -10.81
N ASP A 53 8.58 -21.77 -11.32
CA ASP A 53 9.08 -22.44 -12.52
C ASP A 53 8.79 -21.63 -13.80
N ARG A 54 9.28 -22.10 -14.95
CA ARG A 54 9.12 -21.39 -16.23
C ARG A 54 7.67 -21.24 -16.67
N ASP A 55 6.84 -22.26 -16.46
CA ASP A 55 5.45 -22.27 -16.90
C ASP A 55 4.59 -21.38 -15.99
N GLN A 56 4.86 -21.41 -14.68
CA GLN A 56 4.24 -20.52 -13.69
C GLN A 56 4.61 -19.05 -13.92
N ARG A 57 5.88 -18.74 -14.26
CA ARG A 57 6.29 -17.37 -14.64
C ARG A 57 5.59 -16.90 -15.90
N THR A 58 5.52 -17.75 -16.92
CA THR A 58 4.81 -17.44 -18.17
C THR A 58 3.34 -17.15 -17.89
N LEU A 59 2.69 -17.95 -17.05
CA LEU A 59 1.31 -17.75 -16.63
C LEU A 59 1.15 -16.44 -15.85
N LEU A 60 2.05 -16.13 -14.91
CA LEU A 60 2.06 -14.88 -14.16
C LEU A 60 2.14 -13.68 -15.10
N ASP A 61 3.05 -13.70 -16.08
CA ASP A 61 3.24 -12.61 -17.03
C ASP A 61 1.97 -12.33 -17.84
N VAL A 62 1.31 -13.38 -18.34
CA VAL A 62 0.05 -13.25 -19.08
C VAL A 62 -1.05 -12.66 -18.21
N ARG A 63 -1.29 -13.22 -17.01
CA ARG A 63 -2.35 -12.74 -16.12
C ARG A 63 -2.09 -11.32 -15.61
N LEU A 64 -0.83 -11.00 -15.33
CA LEU A 64 -0.44 -9.66 -14.92
C LEU A 64 -0.64 -8.64 -16.05
N ALA A 65 -0.29 -8.98 -17.29
CA ALA A 65 -0.53 -8.09 -18.43
C ALA A 65 -2.03 -7.80 -18.62
N GLU A 66 -2.88 -8.83 -18.53
CA GLU A 66 -4.34 -8.66 -18.58
C GLU A 66 -4.84 -7.78 -17.43
N ARG A 67 -4.35 -8.01 -16.22
CA ARG A 67 -4.74 -7.25 -15.02
C ARG A 67 -4.29 -5.79 -15.09
N LEU A 68 -3.07 -5.52 -15.57
CA LEU A 68 -2.57 -4.17 -15.78
C LEU A 68 -3.39 -3.44 -16.83
N ALA A 69 -3.73 -4.11 -17.93
CA ALA A 69 -4.57 -3.54 -18.97
C ALA A 69 -5.99 -3.19 -18.45
N TRP A 70 -6.58 -4.04 -17.61
CA TRP A 70 -7.82 -3.73 -16.90
C TRP A 70 -7.65 -2.54 -15.94
N HIS A 71 -6.63 -2.56 -15.07
CA HIS A 71 -6.38 -1.51 -14.07
C HIS A 71 -6.19 -0.15 -14.74
N CYS A 72 -5.45 -0.15 -15.84
CA CYS A 72 -5.18 1.02 -16.66
C CYS A 72 -6.45 1.63 -17.27
N ARG A 73 -7.40 0.79 -17.73
CA ARG A 73 -8.67 1.24 -18.31
C ARG A 73 -9.72 1.63 -17.28
N THR A 74 -9.73 1.02 -16.09
CA THR A 74 -10.86 1.17 -15.16
C THR A 74 -10.51 1.83 -13.83
N GLN A 75 -9.28 1.72 -13.34
CA GLN A 75 -8.93 2.13 -11.97
C GLN A 75 -8.10 3.42 -11.89
N LEU A 76 -7.24 3.69 -12.88
CA LEU A 76 -6.37 4.86 -12.83
C LEU A 76 -7.13 6.19 -12.86
N VAL A 77 -8.20 6.30 -13.65
CA VAL A 77 -9.04 7.52 -13.68
C VAL A 77 -9.75 7.76 -12.34
N PRO A 78 -10.41 6.75 -11.72
CA PRO A 78 -10.94 6.91 -10.36
C PRO A 78 -9.88 7.30 -9.31
N TYR A 79 -8.65 6.80 -9.40
CA TYR A 79 -7.58 7.16 -8.45
C TYR A 79 -7.20 8.64 -8.60
N ALA A 80 -7.12 9.14 -9.82
CA ALA A 80 -6.92 10.57 -10.07
C ALA A 80 -8.09 11.40 -9.55
N ALA A 81 -9.33 10.98 -9.80
CA ALA A 81 -10.54 11.67 -9.33
C ALA A 81 -10.59 11.77 -7.80
N LEU A 82 -10.20 10.71 -7.08
CA LEU A 82 -10.07 10.74 -5.62
C LEU A 82 -9.10 11.82 -5.14
N LEU A 83 -7.90 11.90 -5.75
CA LEU A 83 -6.91 12.91 -5.37
C LEU A 83 -7.37 14.34 -5.71
N ARG A 84 -8.02 14.53 -6.87
CA ARG A 84 -8.62 15.82 -7.27
C ARG A 84 -9.74 16.25 -6.32
N GLY A 85 -10.58 15.30 -5.89
CA GLY A 85 -11.63 15.54 -4.90
C GLY A 85 -11.05 15.97 -3.55
N LEU A 86 -10.02 15.26 -3.06
CA LEU A 86 -9.29 15.65 -1.86
C LEU A 86 -8.69 17.06 -2.00
N GLU A 87 -8.02 17.35 -3.12
CA GLU A 87 -7.48 18.69 -3.38
C GLU A 87 -8.57 19.78 -3.33
N GLY A 88 -9.74 19.51 -3.90
CA GLY A 88 -10.89 20.41 -3.87
C GLY A 88 -11.35 20.76 -2.46
N ASP A 89 -11.56 19.75 -1.60
CA ASP A 89 -11.96 19.94 -0.20
C ASP A 89 -10.89 20.71 0.60
N LEU A 90 -9.61 20.41 0.37
CA LEU A 90 -8.51 21.12 1.02
C LEU A 90 -8.48 22.60 0.59
N ARG A 91 -8.70 22.90 -0.69
CA ARG A 91 -8.73 24.28 -1.22
C ARG A 91 -9.93 25.08 -0.73
N SER A 92 -11.08 24.44 -0.51
CA SER A 92 -12.26 25.10 0.05
C SER A 92 -12.15 25.32 1.58
N GLY A 93 -11.08 24.86 2.21
CA GLY A 93 -10.90 24.93 3.67
C GLY A 93 -11.78 23.94 4.44
N ALA A 94 -12.38 22.96 3.77
CA ALA A 94 -13.26 21.97 4.39
C ALA A 94 -12.48 20.79 4.98
N VAL A 95 -11.47 21.08 5.81
CA VAL A 95 -10.51 20.09 6.30
C VAL A 95 -10.90 19.61 7.69
N THR A 96 -11.79 18.63 7.73
CA THR A 96 -12.21 17.97 8.98
C THR A 96 -11.90 16.48 8.95
N PRO A 97 -11.72 15.82 10.11
CA PRO A 97 -11.52 14.38 10.17
C PRO A 97 -12.62 13.61 9.41
N ALA A 98 -13.88 14.03 9.53
CA ALA A 98 -15.00 13.39 8.83
C ALA A 98 -14.92 13.51 7.30
N ARG A 99 -14.43 14.65 6.77
CA ARG A 99 -14.21 14.82 5.32
C ARG A 99 -13.07 13.96 4.83
N LEU A 100 -11.96 13.90 5.57
CA LEU A 100 -10.83 13.02 5.25
C LEU A 100 -11.22 11.54 5.32
N GLU A 101 -12.05 11.15 6.30
CA GLU A 101 -12.60 9.80 6.43
C GLU A 101 -13.41 9.39 5.19
N ALA A 102 -14.20 10.31 4.61
CA ALA A 102 -14.96 10.02 3.40
C ALA A 102 -14.05 9.70 2.20
N HIS A 103 -12.92 10.41 2.04
CA HIS A 103 -11.91 10.10 1.02
C HIS A 103 -11.24 8.75 1.28
N LEU A 104 -10.95 8.40 2.55
CA LEU A 104 -10.43 7.08 2.88
C LEU A 104 -11.42 5.97 2.54
N GLY A 105 -12.71 6.16 2.79
CA GLY A 105 -13.76 5.20 2.41
C GLY A 105 -13.83 4.97 0.89
N GLN A 106 -13.67 6.04 0.09
CA GLN A 106 -13.57 5.91 -1.36
C GLN A 106 -12.32 5.13 -1.79
N ALA A 107 -11.17 5.36 -1.15
CA ALA A 107 -9.95 4.60 -1.40
C ALA A 107 -10.11 3.10 -1.06
N GLU A 108 -10.87 2.78 0.00
CA GLU A 108 -11.15 1.40 0.40
C GLU A 108 -12.06 0.67 -0.58
N ILE A 109 -13.04 1.37 -1.18
CA ILE A 109 -13.85 0.83 -2.28
C ILE A 109 -12.96 0.47 -3.47
N LEU A 110 -12.09 1.39 -3.89
CA LEU A 110 -11.14 1.16 -4.98
C LEU A 110 -10.19 -0.02 -4.70
N LEU A 111 -9.72 -0.15 -3.46
CA LEU A 111 -8.92 -1.31 -3.05
C LEU A 111 -9.73 -2.61 -3.13
N ARG A 112 -11.01 -2.61 -2.70
CA ARG A 112 -11.89 -3.77 -2.78
C ARG A 112 -12.15 -4.19 -4.23
N ASP A 113 -12.35 -3.24 -5.13
CA ASP A 113 -12.53 -3.50 -6.56
C ASP A 113 -11.27 -4.14 -7.15
N LEU A 114 -10.09 -3.61 -6.81
CA LEU A 114 -8.80 -4.19 -7.21
C LEU A 114 -8.65 -5.64 -6.72
N LEU A 115 -8.88 -5.89 -5.44
CA LEU A 115 -8.75 -7.23 -4.85
C LEU A 115 -9.75 -8.22 -5.44
N THR A 116 -10.99 -7.78 -5.68
CA THR A 116 -12.03 -8.58 -6.35
C THR A 116 -11.59 -8.98 -7.75
N ALA A 117 -10.98 -8.05 -8.47
CA ALA A 117 -10.51 -8.30 -9.82
C ALA A 117 -9.27 -9.22 -9.84
N ILE A 118 -8.35 -9.09 -8.87
CA ILE A 118 -7.15 -9.94 -8.75
C ILE A 118 -7.48 -11.37 -8.28
N LEU A 119 -8.54 -11.57 -7.50
CA LEU A 119 -8.90 -12.88 -6.91
C LEU A 119 -8.86 -14.06 -7.91
N PRO A 120 -9.48 -14.01 -9.11
CA PRO A 120 -9.39 -15.11 -10.08
C PRO A 120 -7.97 -15.37 -10.58
N ASP A 121 -7.14 -14.33 -10.72
CA ASP A 121 -5.74 -14.44 -11.13
C ASP A 121 -4.93 -15.13 -10.03
N ALA A 122 -5.10 -14.67 -8.78
CA ALA A 122 -4.48 -15.26 -7.61
C ALA A 122 -4.87 -16.73 -7.44
N ARG A 123 -6.15 -17.08 -7.60
CA ARG A 123 -6.60 -18.48 -7.54
C ARG A 123 -5.90 -19.33 -8.59
N LEU A 124 -5.85 -18.87 -9.84
CA LEU A 124 -5.25 -19.64 -10.93
C LEU A 124 -3.75 -19.88 -10.68
N LEU A 125 -3.01 -18.84 -10.27
CA LEU A 125 -1.58 -18.91 -10.01
C LEU A 125 -1.26 -19.77 -8.78
N LEU A 126 -1.94 -19.51 -7.67
CA LEU A 126 -1.70 -20.22 -6.40
C LEU A 126 -2.08 -21.71 -6.48
N ALA A 127 -3.05 -22.08 -7.31
CA ALA A 127 -3.40 -23.49 -7.54
C ALA A 127 -2.31 -24.28 -8.26
N ARG A 128 -1.35 -23.60 -8.91
CA ARG A 128 -0.25 -24.22 -9.65
C ARG A 128 0.99 -24.46 -8.82
N LEU A 129 1.03 -23.98 -7.57
CA LEU A 129 2.18 -24.23 -6.70
C LEU A 129 2.29 -25.74 -6.39
N ASP A 130 3.49 -26.28 -6.37
CA ASP A 130 3.74 -27.63 -5.88
C ASP A 130 3.94 -27.67 -4.35
N ASP A 131 4.19 -28.86 -3.80
CA ASP A 131 4.32 -29.02 -2.35
C ASP A 131 5.65 -28.45 -1.80
N GLU A 132 6.71 -28.39 -2.62
CA GLU A 132 8.00 -27.78 -2.26
C GLU A 132 7.87 -26.25 -2.19
N GLN A 133 7.19 -25.66 -3.17
CA GLN A 133 6.87 -24.24 -3.21
C GLN A 133 5.96 -23.79 -2.06
N LEU A 134 5.06 -24.65 -1.59
CA LEU A 134 4.27 -24.40 -0.39
C LEU A 134 5.15 -24.35 0.87
N ALA A 135 6.15 -25.24 0.97
CA ALA A 135 7.10 -25.24 2.07
C ALA A 135 8.03 -24.01 2.03
N GLU A 136 8.48 -23.58 0.85
CA GLU A 136 9.26 -22.37 0.65
C GLU A 136 8.48 -21.12 1.10
N LEU A 137 7.22 -20.99 0.66
CA LEU A 137 6.33 -19.90 1.07
C LEU A 137 6.16 -19.85 2.59
N ALA A 138 5.99 -21.01 3.23
CA ALA A 138 5.87 -21.10 4.69
C ALA A 138 7.15 -20.64 5.39
N GLU A 139 8.34 -20.99 4.89
CA GLU A 139 9.60 -20.50 5.46
C GLU A 139 9.78 -19.00 5.24
N ALA A 140 9.47 -18.48 4.05
CA ALA A 140 9.53 -17.05 3.78
C ALA A 140 8.61 -16.25 4.71
N PHE A 141 7.40 -16.75 4.99
CA PHE A 141 6.52 -16.16 6.00
C PHE A 141 7.14 -16.16 7.39
N ARG A 142 7.70 -17.29 7.85
CA ARG A 142 8.37 -17.36 9.16
C ARG A 142 9.54 -16.40 9.26
N ARG A 143 10.42 -16.36 8.25
CA ARG A 143 11.56 -15.42 8.17
C ARG A 143 11.08 -13.98 8.27
N ARG A 144 10.12 -13.57 7.43
CA ARG A 144 9.63 -12.19 7.41
C ARG A 144 8.93 -11.79 8.70
N ASN A 145 8.24 -12.71 9.37
CA ASN A 145 7.62 -12.43 10.66
C ASN A 145 8.64 -12.24 11.79
N ARG A 146 9.79 -12.93 11.74
CA ARG A 146 10.91 -12.69 12.66
C ARG A 146 11.48 -11.28 12.45
N GLU A 147 11.80 -10.94 11.20
CA GLU A 147 12.30 -9.60 10.84
C GLU A 147 11.35 -8.48 11.30
N LEU A 148 10.04 -8.63 11.06
CA LEU A 148 9.05 -7.63 11.48
C LEU A 148 8.89 -7.56 13.00
N ARG A 149 9.05 -8.68 13.72
CA ARG A 149 9.05 -8.65 15.19
C ARG A 149 10.27 -7.90 15.73
N GLU A 150 11.44 -8.17 15.16
CA GLU A 150 12.66 -7.44 15.51
C GLU A 150 12.50 -5.94 15.19
N GLU A 151 12.02 -5.60 14.00
CA GLU A 151 11.84 -4.19 13.58
C GLU A 151 10.85 -3.41 14.46
N PHE A 152 9.73 -4.03 14.87
CA PHE A 152 8.62 -3.29 15.49
C PHE A 152 8.41 -3.57 16.98
N LEU A 153 8.98 -4.64 17.54
CA LEU A 153 8.82 -4.99 18.95
C LEU A 153 10.15 -5.00 19.74
N ALA A 154 11.30 -4.86 19.08
CA ALA A 154 12.56 -4.70 19.80
C ALA A 154 12.66 -3.33 20.51
N GLY A 155 13.57 -3.25 21.48
CA GLY A 155 13.83 -2.02 22.24
C GLY A 155 12.80 -1.74 23.34
N THR A 156 13.06 -0.66 24.05
CA THR A 156 12.20 -0.14 25.12
C THR A 156 10.92 0.48 24.53
N PRO A 157 9.85 0.65 25.34
CA PRO A 157 8.66 1.40 24.90
C PRO A 157 8.98 2.80 24.37
N ALA A 158 9.90 3.54 25.02
CA ALA A 158 10.28 4.88 24.62
C ALA A 158 11.02 4.92 23.27
N GLU A 159 11.89 3.95 22.99
CA GLU A 159 12.56 3.85 21.69
C GLU A 159 11.55 3.57 20.57
N ARG A 160 10.59 2.66 20.80
CA ARG A 160 9.55 2.34 19.82
C ARG A 160 8.63 3.52 19.52
N GLU A 161 8.31 4.31 20.53
CA GLU A 161 7.55 5.56 20.39
C GLU A 161 8.35 6.59 19.57
N ALA A 162 9.63 6.81 19.90
CA ALA A 162 10.49 7.73 19.16
C ALA A 162 10.60 7.34 17.67
N GLU A 163 10.72 6.04 17.37
CA GLU A 163 10.70 5.56 16.00
C GLU A 163 9.34 5.74 15.31
N GLN A 164 8.24 5.58 16.04
CA GLN A 164 6.89 5.82 15.51
C GLN A 164 6.71 7.27 15.07
N ILE A 165 7.14 8.22 15.93
CA ILE A 165 7.18 9.65 15.61
C ILE A 165 8.05 9.88 14.37
N ALA A 166 9.29 9.38 14.36
CA ALA A 166 10.23 9.57 13.25
C ALA A 166 9.68 9.03 11.92
N ARG A 167 9.01 7.87 11.94
CA ARG A 167 8.35 7.28 10.76
C ARG A 167 7.20 8.17 10.28
N MET A 168 6.36 8.70 11.16
CA MET A 168 5.27 9.59 10.79
C MET A 168 5.81 10.90 10.21
N GLU A 169 6.77 11.56 10.87
CA GLU A 169 7.41 12.78 10.35
C GLU A 169 8.05 12.56 8.97
N LYS A 170 8.69 11.41 8.74
CA LYS A 170 9.26 11.07 7.42
C LYS A 170 8.18 11.01 6.33
N ARG A 171 7.01 10.43 6.62
CA ARG A 171 5.88 10.37 5.68
C ARG A 171 5.32 11.77 5.41
N LEU A 172 5.07 12.54 6.46
CA LEU A 172 4.51 13.88 6.36
C LEU A 172 5.42 14.84 5.58
N ARG A 173 6.75 14.68 5.71
CA ARG A 173 7.72 15.50 4.97
C ARG A 173 7.60 15.41 3.45
N ARG A 174 7.14 14.29 2.90
CA ARG A 174 6.87 14.19 1.45
C ARG A 174 5.77 15.16 1.02
N TRP A 175 4.73 15.30 1.84
CA TRP A 175 3.51 16.03 1.53
C TRP A 175 3.51 17.49 1.99
N PHE A 176 4.17 17.80 3.11
CA PHE A 176 4.20 19.14 3.70
C PHE A 176 5.59 19.78 3.64
N GLY A 177 6.62 19.08 3.14
CA GLY A 177 8.00 19.55 3.24
C GLY A 177 8.51 19.54 4.69
N ARG A 178 9.45 20.43 5.03
CA ARG A 178 9.99 20.52 6.40
C ARG A 178 8.88 20.88 7.40
N LEU A 179 8.78 20.10 8.48
CA LEU A 179 7.81 20.35 9.57
C LEU A 179 8.33 21.42 10.56
N SER A 180 7.44 22.32 10.96
CA SER A 180 7.66 23.31 12.03
C SER A 180 7.75 22.61 13.40
N GLU A 181 8.18 23.34 14.44
CA GLU A 181 8.20 22.81 15.81
C GLU A 181 6.78 22.49 16.31
N GLU A 182 5.81 23.34 16.01
CA GLU A 182 4.40 23.11 16.31
C GLU A 182 3.86 21.84 15.64
N GLN A 183 4.20 21.61 14.36
CA GLN A 183 3.80 20.41 13.63
C GLN A 183 4.44 19.14 14.19
N ARG A 184 5.68 19.21 14.71
CA ARG A 184 6.30 18.05 15.39
C ARG A 184 5.67 17.78 16.75
N ALA A 185 5.28 18.82 17.49
CA ALA A 185 4.52 18.68 18.72
C ALA A 185 3.14 18.04 18.46
N LEU A 186 2.50 18.34 17.32
CA LEU A 186 1.29 17.64 16.88
C LEU A 186 1.53 16.14 16.66
N VAL A 187 2.64 15.76 16.03
CA VAL A 187 3.01 14.34 15.82
C VAL A 187 3.32 13.63 17.14
N ALA A 188 3.98 14.31 18.09
CA ALA A 188 4.25 13.74 19.41
C ALA A 188 2.93 13.43 20.16
N ARG A 189 2.01 14.40 20.23
CA ARG A 189 0.67 14.19 20.83
C ARG A 189 -0.13 13.10 20.12
N TRP A 190 -0.04 13.03 18.79
CA TRP A 190 -0.64 11.94 18.03
C TRP A 190 -0.12 10.59 18.49
N SER A 191 1.21 10.44 18.64
CA SER A 191 1.84 9.20 19.08
C SER A 191 1.35 8.77 20.46
N GLU A 192 1.29 9.69 21.41
CA GLU A 192 0.78 9.46 22.77
C GLU A 192 -0.71 9.04 22.79
N ALA A 193 -1.50 9.57 21.87
CA ALA A 193 -2.94 9.30 21.77
C ALA A 193 -3.27 7.94 21.13
N LEU A 194 -2.29 7.26 20.51
CA LEU A 194 -2.51 5.96 19.88
C LEU A 194 -2.64 4.85 20.91
N GLN A 195 -3.54 3.91 20.61
CA GLN A 195 -3.64 2.65 21.34
C GLN A 195 -2.68 1.62 20.74
N PRO A 196 -1.84 0.95 21.56
CA PRO A 196 -0.92 -0.07 21.07
C PRO A 196 -1.66 -1.21 20.32
N ALA A 197 -1.29 -1.43 19.06
CA ALA A 197 -1.90 -2.43 18.19
C ALA A 197 -0.87 -3.32 17.45
N THR A 198 0.42 -3.00 17.56
CA THR A 198 1.50 -3.63 16.77
C THR A 198 1.66 -5.13 17.03
N ALA A 199 1.63 -5.56 18.29
CA ALA A 199 1.77 -6.98 18.62
C ALA A 199 0.57 -7.81 18.09
N GLU A 200 -0.64 -7.27 18.21
CA GLU A 200 -1.85 -7.93 17.69
C GLU A 200 -1.92 -7.89 16.17
N TRP A 201 -1.42 -6.83 15.53
CA TRP A 201 -1.24 -6.77 14.07
C TRP A 201 -0.34 -7.91 13.57
N LEU A 202 0.81 -8.13 14.22
CA LEU A 202 1.72 -9.23 13.89
C LEU A 202 1.06 -10.60 14.09
N ALA A 203 0.31 -10.77 15.19
CA ALA A 203 -0.41 -12.01 15.46
C ALA A 203 -1.56 -12.26 14.45
N ASN A 204 -2.29 -11.22 14.04
CA ASN A 204 -3.30 -11.30 12.99
C ASN A 204 -2.68 -11.68 11.63
N ARG A 205 -1.53 -11.11 11.30
CA ARG A 205 -0.78 -11.45 10.09
C ARG A 205 -0.40 -12.93 10.06
N GLU A 206 0.10 -13.46 11.16
CA GLU A 206 0.44 -14.90 11.28
C GLU A 206 -0.79 -15.80 11.14
N ARG A 207 -1.91 -15.43 11.78
CA ARG A 207 -3.17 -16.16 11.61
C ARG A 207 -3.65 -16.16 10.16
N TRP A 208 -3.54 -15.01 9.48
CA TRP A 208 -3.88 -14.89 8.06
C TRP A 208 -3.00 -15.80 7.20
N GLN A 209 -1.68 -15.80 7.43
CA GLN A 209 -0.74 -16.66 6.70
C GLN A 209 -1.00 -18.15 6.94
N ALA A 210 -1.27 -18.56 8.18
CA ALA A 210 -1.63 -19.94 8.51
C ALA A 210 -2.90 -20.38 7.79
N ARG A 211 -3.93 -19.52 7.72
CA ARG A 211 -5.16 -19.78 6.97
C ARG A 211 -4.92 -19.85 5.45
N LEU A 212 -4.02 -19.02 4.92
CA LEU A 212 -3.63 -19.10 3.51
C LEU A 212 -2.94 -20.44 3.22
N LEU A 213 -1.97 -20.85 4.03
CA LEU A 213 -1.30 -22.15 3.87
C LEU A 213 -2.30 -23.33 3.98
N ALA A 214 -3.26 -23.24 4.90
CA ALA A 214 -4.33 -24.24 5.01
C ALA A 214 -5.22 -24.29 3.75
N ALA A 215 -5.56 -23.14 3.16
CA ALA A 215 -6.28 -23.09 1.89
C ALA A 215 -5.45 -23.67 0.73
N LEU A 216 -4.15 -23.34 0.66
CA LEU A 216 -3.23 -23.87 -0.34
C LEU A 216 -3.02 -25.39 -0.23
N ALA A 217 -3.09 -25.95 0.97
CA ALA A 217 -3.07 -27.40 1.16
C ALA A 217 -4.28 -28.09 0.49
N GLN A 218 -5.38 -27.37 0.27
CA GLN A 218 -6.59 -27.85 -0.40
C GLN A 218 -6.67 -27.42 -1.88
N ARG A 219 -5.61 -26.83 -2.46
CA ARG A 219 -5.62 -26.21 -3.81
C ARG A 219 -6.03 -27.12 -4.97
N ARG A 220 -5.94 -28.45 -4.79
CA ARG A 220 -6.37 -29.44 -5.79
C ARG A 220 -7.90 -29.60 -5.84
N ASP A 221 -8.62 -29.21 -4.79
CA ASP A 221 -10.07 -29.09 -4.77
C ASP A 221 -10.46 -27.62 -5.04
N ALA A 222 -10.88 -27.35 -6.27
CA ALA A 222 -11.18 -25.98 -6.71
C ALA A 222 -12.25 -25.30 -5.86
N ALA A 223 -13.27 -26.04 -5.41
CA ALA A 223 -14.37 -25.48 -4.63
C ALA A 223 -13.91 -25.13 -3.21
N ARG A 224 -13.18 -26.03 -2.54
CA ARG A 224 -12.62 -25.76 -1.21
C ARG A 224 -11.57 -24.66 -1.25
N PHE A 225 -10.76 -24.62 -2.30
CA PHE A 225 -9.72 -23.61 -2.44
C PHE A 225 -10.30 -22.21 -2.64
N GLU A 226 -11.30 -22.06 -3.53
CA GLU A 226 -12.03 -20.80 -3.72
C GLU A 226 -12.67 -20.34 -2.39
N ALA A 227 -13.37 -21.25 -1.69
CA ALA A 227 -14.03 -20.95 -0.42
C ALA A 227 -13.05 -20.52 0.68
N GLY A 228 -11.82 -21.06 0.69
CA GLY A 228 -10.77 -20.68 1.63
C GLY A 228 -10.06 -19.37 1.28
N LEU A 229 -9.77 -19.15 -0.01
CA LEU A 229 -8.98 -18.00 -0.49
C LEU A 229 -9.78 -16.70 -0.51
N ARG A 230 -11.04 -16.74 -0.98
CA ARG A 230 -11.89 -15.55 -1.13
C ARG A 230 -11.98 -14.68 0.13
N PRO A 231 -12.36 -15.21 1.32
CA PRO A 231 -12.49 -14.38 2.52
C PRO A 231 -11.14 -13.84 3.01
N LEU A 232 -10.02 -14.50 2.70
CA LEU A 232 -8.69 -13.99 3.05
C LEU A 232 -8.33 -12.71 2.30
N LEU A 233 -8.78 -12.58 1.05
CA LEU A 233 -8.51 -11.41 0.21
C LEU A 233 -9.58 -10.32 0.36
N LEU A 234 -10.87 -10.69 0.39
CA LEU A 234 -11.97 -9.71 0.34
C LEU A 234 -12.51 -9.29 1.71
N GLU A 235 -12.26 -10.11 2.74
CA GLU A 235 -12.82 -9.94 4.09
C GLU A 235 -11.77 -10.20 5.19
N PRO A 236 -10.55 -9.62 5.10
CA PRO A 236 -9.48 -9.91 6.06
C PRO A 236 -9.87 -9.53 7.50
N GLU A 237 -10.73 -8.53 7.66
CA GLU A 237 -11.17 -8.00 8.96
C GLU A 237 -12.16 -8.91 9.69
N ALA A 238 -12.80 -9.85 8.98
CA ALA A 238 -13.74 -10.78 9.59
C ALA A 238 -13.06 -11.64 10.67
N ALA A 239 -11.74 -11.88 10.53
CA ALA A 239 -10.94 -12.63 11.50
C ALA A 239 -10.43 -11.81 12.69
N TRP A 240 -10.67 -10.50 12.71
CA TRP A 240 -10.15 -9.63 13.75
C TRP A 240 -11.02 -9.66 15.00
N SER A 241 -10.40 -9.55 16.17
CA SER A 241 -11.11 -9.39 17.44
C SER A 241 -11.87 -8.05 17.45
N ALA A 242 -12.98 -7.98 18.19
CA ALA A 242 -13.71 -6.73 18.36
C ALA A 242 -12.81 -5.63 18.99
N GLY A 243 -11.97 -6.00 19.95
CA GLY A 243 -11.01 -5.08 20.57
C GLY A 243 -9.95 -4.57 19.58
N TYR A 244 -9.44 -5.41 18.68
CA TYR A 244 -8.50 -4.97 17.64
C TYR A 244 -9.16 -3.99 16.66
N ARG A 245 -10.38 -4.30 16.21
CA ARG A 245 -11.15 -3.41 15.32
C ARG A 245 -11.35 -2.04 15.96
N ALA A 246 -11.75 -2.00 17.23
CA ALA A 246 -11.91 -0.75 17.97
C ALA A 246 -10.59 0.04 18.08
N ARG A 247 -9.47 -0.63 18.41
CA ARG A 247 -8.13 0.00 18.46
C ARG A 247 -7.72 0.61 17.11
N LEU A 248 -7.94 -0.11 16.02
CA LEU A 248 -7.61 0.39 14.68
C LEU A 248 -8.48 1.58 14.28
N ALA A 249 -9.78 1.54 14.60
CA ALA A 249 -10.70 2.65 14.37
C ALA A 249 -10.28 3.90 15.16
N HIS A 250 -9.96 3.76 16.44
CA HIS A 250 -9.42 4.85 17.27
C HIS A 250 -8.13 5.43 16.68
N ASN A 251 -7.15 4.58 16.34
CA ASN A 251 -5.88 5.02 15.79
C ASN A 251 -6.02 5.73 14.43
N ARG A 252 -6.99 5.29 13.61
CA ARG A 252 -7.35 5.95 12.36
C ARG A 252 -7.90 7.34 12.63
N GLU A 253 -8.85 7.47 13.54
CA GLU A 253 -9.42 8.77 13.94
C GLU A 253 -8.34 9.74 14.43
N GLN A 254 -7.44 9.30 15.32
CA GLN A 254 -6.32 10.12 15.79
C GLN A 254 -5.41 10.58 14.64
N THR A 255 -5.19 9.71 13.65
CA THR A 255 -4.40 10.06 12.46
C THR A 255 -5.12 11.11 11.61
N LEU A 256 -6.44 11.04 11.47
CA LEU A 256 -7.21 12.04 10.73
C LEU A 256 -7.25 13.40 11.43
N ILE A 257 -7.34 13.40 12.77
CA ILE A 257 -7.20 14.61 13.59
C ILE A 257 -5.82 15.25 13.36
N LEU A 258 -4.75 14.46 13.39
CA LEU A 258 -3.39 14.93 13.10
C LEU A 258 -3.32 15.59 11.70
N LEU A 259 -3.84 14.93 10.66
CA LEU A 259 -3.77 15.43 9.29
C LEU A 259 -4.53 16.75 9.11
N ALA A 260 -5.70 16.90 9.73
CA ALA A 260 -6.45 18.15 9.71
C ALA A 260 -5.68 19.28 10.41
N ALA A 261 -5.17 19.03 11.62
CA ALA A 261 -4.39 20.02 12.37
C ALA A 261 -3.07 20.41 11.66
N LEU A 262 -2.42 19.47 10.97
CA LEU A 262 -1.24 19.77 10.16
C LEU A 262 -1.56 20.68 8.97
N PHE A 263 -2.72 20.48 8.34
CA PHE A 263 -3.17 21.36 7.27
C PHE A 263 -3.48 22.76 7.80
N ASP A 264 -4.16 22.87 8.94
CA ASP A 264 -4.50 24.16 9.55
C ASP A 264 -3.25 24.97 9.92
N THR A 265 -2.27 24.31 10.52
CA THR A 265 -0.97 24.91 10.89
C THR A 265 0.00 25.06 9.71
N ALA A 266 -0.35 24.58 8.51
CA ALA A 266 0.54 24.65 7.36
C ALA A 266 0.64 26.06 6.79
N THR A 267 1.88 26.52 6.60
CA THR A 267 2.18 27.81 5.95
C THR A 267 1.71 27.81 4.48
N PRO A 268 1.55 28.98 3.84
CA PRO A 268 1.19 29.06 2.41
C PRO A 268 2.12 28.25 1.50
N ARG A 269 3.41 28.22 1.83
CA ARG A 269 4.40 27.41 1.10
C ARG A 269 4.17 25.90 1.26
N GLN A 270 3.84 25.43 2.47
CA GLN A 270 3.55 24.02 2.71
C GLN A 270 2.25 23.60 2.03
N ARG A 271 1.22 24.46 2.04
CA ARG A 271 -0.04 24.23 1.31
C ARG A 271 0.20 24.13 -0.19
N ALA A 272 0.98 25.05 -0.76
CA ALA A 272 1.35 25.00 -2.17
C ALA A 272 2.12 23.70 -2.54
N HIS A 273 3.04 23.26 -1.68
CA HIS A 273 3.75 21.99 -1.87
C HIS A 273 2.82 20.78 -1.81
N LEU A 274 1.91 20.74 -0.84
CA LEU A 274 0.88 19.69 -0.73
C LEU A 274 0.03 19.60 -2.00
N PHE A 275 -0.47 20.73 -2.50
CA PHE A 275 -1.26 20.77 -3.72
C PHE A 275 -0.46 20.33 -4.95
N ALA A 276 0.81 20.75 -5.06
CA ALA A 276 1.68 20.32 -6.14
C ALA A 276 1.93 18.79 -6.13
N GLU A 277 2.07 18.18 -4.94
CA GLU A 277 2.19 16.73 -4.80
C GLU A 277 0.90 16.01 -5.19
N LEU A 278 -0.26 16.46 -4.70
CA LEU A 278 -1.57 15.88 -5.06
C LEU A 278 -1.80 15.95 -6.58
N GLU A 279 -1.54 17.10 -7.18
CA GLU A 279 -1.69 17.31 -8.61
C GLU A 279 -0.70 16.46 -9.42
N ALA A 280 0.54 16.33 -8.96
CA ALA A 280 1.53 15.47 -9.60
C ALA A 280 1.09 14.00 -9.61
N TRP A 281 0.57 13.48 -8.49
CA TRP A 281 0.05 12.12 -8.42
C TRP A 281 -1.20 11.91 -9.27
N ALA A 282 -2.15 12.86 -9.22
CA ALA A 282 -3.35 12.80 -10.07
C ALA A 282 -2.98 12.75 -11.55
N ARG A 283 -2.08 13.64 -12.01
CA ARG A 283 -1.58 13.64 -13.39
C ARG A 283 -0.86 12.34 -13.76
N GLN A 284 -0.08 11.75 -12.85
CA GLN A 284 0.57 10.46 -13.13
C GLN A 284 -0.45 9.34 -13.37
N PHE A 285 -1.52 9.29 -12.59
CA PHE A 285 -2.61 8.33 -12.83
C PHE A 285 -3.34 8.62 -14.15
N GLU A 286 -3.64 9.90 -14.44
CA GLU A 286 -4.25 10.32 -15.71
C GLU A 286 -3.39 9.95 -16.93
N GLN A 287 -2.07 10.17 -16.86
CA GLN A 287 -1.13 9.84 -17.94
C GLN A 287 -0.98 8.35 -18.17
N LEU A 288 -1.08 7.55 -17.11
CA LEU A 288 -1.02 6.10 -17.18
C LEU A 288 -2.36 5.48 -17.57
N ALA A 289 -3.46 6.22 -17.48
CA ALA A 289 -4.77 5.72 -17.87
C ALA A 289 -4.80 5.36 -19.35
N CYS A 290 -5.30 4.16 -19.65
CA CYS A 290 -5.43 3.70 -21.01
C CYS A 290 -6.57 4.49 -21.64
N THR A 291 -6.32 5.18 -22.75
CA THR A 291 -7.38 5.87 -23.49
C THR A 291 -8.48 4.85 -23.81
N PRO A 292 -9.75 5.09 -23.42
CA PRO A 292 -10.82 4.21 -23.84
C PRO A 292 -10.84 4.19 -25.37
N SER A 293 -10.68 3.01 -25.97
CA SER A 293 -10.77 2.88 -27.41
C SER A 293 -12.21 3.25 -27.82
N PRO A 294 -12.41 4.27 -28.68
CA PRO A 294 -13.76 4.69 -29.10
C PRO A 294 -14.52 3.61 -29.89
N LEU A 295 -13.90 2.46 -30.17
CA LEU A 295 -14.51 1.33 -30.88
C LEU A 295 -15.36 0.41 -29.99
N LEU A 296 -15.36 0.57 -28.67
CA LEU A 296 -16.21 -0.23 -27.76
C LEU A 296 -17.51 0.48 -27.34
N THR A 297 -17.67 1.76 -27.66
CA THR A 297 -18.93 2.51 -27.42
C THR A 297 -19.90 2.47 -28.61
N ALA A 298 -19.51 1.89 -29.75
CA ALA A 298 -20.36 1.80 -30.94
C ALA A 298 -21.07 0.43 -31.12
N GLY A 299 -20.94 -0.49 -30.16
CA GLY A 299 -21.51 -1.85 -30.23
C GLY A 299 -22.77 -2.09 -29.39
N GLN A 300 -23.32 -1.06 -28.75
CA GLN A 300 -24.61 -1.13 -28.07
C GLN A 300 -25.52 -0.01 -28.61
N GLY A 301 -26.06 -0.26 -29.80
CA GLY A 301 -27.15 0.47 -30.43
C GLY A 301 -28.04 -0.53 -31.12
#